data_AF-A0A6A5V0G5-F1
#
_entry.id   AF-A0A6A5V0G5-F1
#
_cell.length_a   1.000
_cell.length_b   1.000
_cell.length_c   1.000
_cell.angle_alpha   90.00
_cell.angle_beta   90.00
_cell.angle_gamma   90.00
#
_symmetry.space_group_name_H-M   'P 1'
#
loop_
_entity.id
_entity.type
_entity.pdbx_description
1 polymer ?
#
loop_
_entity_poly.entity_id
_entity_poly.type
_entity_poly.pdbx_seq_one_letter_code
_entity_poly.pdbx_strand_id
1 'polypeptide(L)'
;PLKEATKRLKGRGNSSHFSVIYKVYPTFKYLLSHFEQLINVTIAYLKLLKYYKLLKKTPIYYASIVLHPYYKYYFVNAWTREYKV
;
A
#
# COMPACT_ATOMS: atom_id res chain seq x y z
N PRO A 1 -12.84 -3.45 6.21
CA PRO A 1 -11.55 -3.05 5.57
C PRO A 1 -10.44 -2.67 6.55
N LEU A 2 -10.70 -1.78 7.53
CA LEU A 2 -9.66 -1.24 8.42
C LEU A 2 -9.03 -2.29 9.35
N LYS A 3 -9.85 -3.15 9.98
CA LYS A 3 -9.38 -4.23 10.87
C LYS A 3 -8.39 -5.16 10.16
N GLU A 4 -8.67 -5.46 8.89
CA GLU A 4 -7.83 -6.32 8.05
C GLU A 4 -6.53 -5.63 7.63
N ALA A 5 -6.60 -4.35 7.23
CA ALA A 5 -5.41 -3.55 6.96
C ALA A 5 -4.50 -3.43 8.19
N THR A 6 -5.07 -3.23 9.37
CA THR A 6 -4.32 -3.17 10.63
C THR A 6 -3.70 -4.51 10.98
N LYS A 7 -4.38 -5.65 10.75
CA LYS A 7 -3.78 -6.98 10.90
C LYS A 7 -2.58 -7.18 9.97
N ARG A 8 -2.70 -6.74 8.71
CA ARG A 8 -1.61 -6.79 7.70
C ARG A 8 -0.42 -5.94 8.11
N LEU A 9 -0.65 -4.73 8.62
CA LEU A 9 0.43 -3.83 9.07
C LEU A 9 1.10 -4.29 10.36
N LYS A 10 0.34 -4.88 11.29
CA LYS A 10 0.87 -5.39 12.56
C LYS A 10 1.61 -6.73 12.43
N GLY A 11 1.69 -7.30 11.23
CA GLY A 11 2.33 -8.59 11.04
C GLY A 11 1.59 -9.78 11.65
N ARG A 12 0.32 -9.59 12.06
CA ARG A 12 -0.41 -10.50 12.96
C ARG A 12 -1.44 -11.37 12.23
N GLY A 13 -1.19 -11.68 10.96
CA GLY A 13 -2.02 -12.59 10.16
C GLY A 13 -1.50 -14.03 10.22
N ASN A 14 -2.35 -15.02 9.93
CA ASN A 14 -2.06 -16.46 10.06
C ASN A 14 -0.88 -16.99 9.20
N SER A 15 -0.24 -16.18 8.35
CA SER A 15 0.97 -16.55 7.62
C SER A 15 2.14 -15.64 8.04
N SER A 16 3.21 -16.24 8.54
CA SER A 16 4.41 -15.65 9.16
C SER A 16 5.16 -14.57 8.37
N HIS A 17 4.69 -14.19 7.18
CA HIS A 17 5.30 -13.20 6.29
C HIS A 17 4.62 -11.80 6.36
N PHE A 18 3.76 -11.50 7.34
CA PHE A 18 3.02 -10.24 7.39
C PHE A 18 3.79 -9.03 7.94
N SER A 19 4.93 -9.22 8.62
CA SER A 19 5.65 -8.13 9.31
C SER A 19 6.65 -7.36 8.43
N VAL A 20 6.46 -7.35 7.11
CA VAL A 20 7.49 -6.85 6.19
C VAL A 20 7.08 -5.49 5.60
N ILE A 21 8.04 -4.57 5.62
CA ILE A 21 7.96 -3.18 5.13
C ILE A 21 7.27 -3.07 3.77
N TYR A 22 7.46 -4.03 2.86
CA TYR A 22 6.86 -3.99 1.52
C TYR A 22 5.31 -4.09 1.54
N LYS A 23 4.69 -4.71 2.56
CA LYS A 23 3.22 -4.87 2.64
C LYS A 23 2.48 -3.58 2.93
N VAL A 24 3.18 -2.53 3.36
CA VAL A 24 2.58 -1.21 3.57
C VAL A 24 1.97 -0.73 2.26
N TYR A 25 2.69 -0.82 1.15
CA TYR A 25 2.22 -0.34 -0.15
C TYR A 25 0.95 -1.07 -0.68
N PRO A 26 0.91 -2.43 -0.76
CA PRO A 26 -0.31 -3.17 -1.11
C PRO A 26 -1.48 -2.90 -0.17
N THR A 27 -1.22 -2.70 1.13
CA THR A 27 -2.27 -2.47 2.12
C THR A 27 -2.89 -1.09 1.94
N PHE A 28 -2.08 -0.06 1.68
CA PHE A 28 -2.58 1.26 1.31
C PHE A 28 -3.35 1.22 0.00
N LYS A 29 -2.88 0.49 -1.02
CA LYS A 29 -3.59 0.32 -2.29
C LYS A 29 -4.95 -0.37 -2.12
N TYR A 30 -5.01 -1.41 -1.29
CA TYR A 30 -6.26 -2.10 -0.95
C TYR A 30 -7.26 -1.17 -0.25
N LEU A 31 -6.79 -0.35 0.70
CA LEU A 31 -7.64 0.64 1.36
C LEU A 31 -8.11 1.72 0.38
N LEU A 32 -7.23 2.21 -0.50
CA LEU A 32 -7.56 3.24 -1.48
C LEU A 32 -8.69 2.76 -2.41
N SER A 33 -8.52 1.56 -2.99
CA SER A 33 -9.53 0.97 -3.88
C SER A 33 -10.88 0.73 -3.19
N HIS A 34 -10.86 0.37 -1.89
CA HIS A 34 -12.09 0.18 -1.13
C HIS A 34 -12.79 1.51 -0.77
N PHE A 35 -12.03 2.58 -0.56
CA PHE A 35 -12.59 3.92 -0.32
C PHE A 35 -13.02 4.62 -1.61
N GLU A 36 -12.40 4.35 -2.76
CA GLU A 36 -12.86 4.83 -4.08
C GLU A 36 -14.27 4.34 -4.41
N GLN A 37 -14.64 3.13 -3.97
CA GLN A 37 -15.97 2.56 -4.15
C GLN A 37 -17.02 3.17 -3.20
N LEU A 38 -16.60 3.98 -2.23
CA LEU A 38 -17.47 4.58 -1.22
C LEU A 38 -17.56 6.09 -1.45
N ILE A 39 -18.58 6.51 -2.20
CA ILE A 39 -18.86 7.89 -2.64
C ILE A 39 -18.83 8.93 -1.49
N ASN A 40 -19.17 8.52 -0.26
CA ASN A 40 -19.28 9.40 0.91
C ASN A 40 -17.99 9.57 1.74
N VAL A 41 -16.86 8.97 1.35
CA VAL A 41 -15.63 8.98 2.18
C VAL A 41 -14.50 9.79 1.53
N THR A 42 -14.84 10.93 0.94
CA THR A 42 -13.91 11.83 0.26
C THR A 42 -12.78 12.31 1.17
N ILE A 43 -13.07 12.64 2.43
CA ILE A 43 -12.04 13.14 3.38
C ILE A 43 -11.03 12.05 3.76
N ALA A 44 -11.49 10.83 4.06
CA ALA A 44 -10.57 9.76 4.43
C ALA A 44 -9.76 9.29 3.21
N TYR A 45 -10.37 9.27 2.02
CA TYR A 45 -9.67 9.03 0.76
C TYR A 45 -8.57 10.07 0.52
N LEU A 46 -8.86 11.36 0.61
CA LEU A 46 -7.87 12.44 0.45
C LEU A 46 -6.72 12.32 1.46
N LYS A 47 -7.04 12.00 2.72
CA LYS A 47 -6.04 11.79 3.77
C LYS A 47 -5.17 10.56 3.48
N LEU A 48 -5.77 9.45 3.03
CA LEU A 48 -5.04 8.24 2.65
C LEU A 48 -4.14 8.48 1.43
N LEU A 49 -4.63 9.19 0.42
CA LEU A 49 -3.88 9.57 -0.77
C LEU A 49 -2.66 10.43 -0.40
N LYS A 50 -2.80 11.36 0.55
CA LYS A 50 -1.68 12.15 1.07
C LYS A 50 -0.60 11.25 1.68
N TYR A 51 -0.98 10.32 2.55
CA TYR A 51 -0.03 9.39 3.16
C TYR A 51 0.62 8.45 2.14
N TYR A 52 -0.14 7.99 1.15
CA TYR A 52 0.39 7.17 0.06
C TYR A 52 1.42 7.92 -0.78
N LYS A 53 1.17 9.19 -1.14
CA LYS A 53 2.14 10.05 -1.84
C LYS A 53 3.41 10.27 -1.03
N LEU A 54 3.29 10.45 0.28
CA LEU A 54 4.45 10.58 1.17
C LEU A 54 5.25 9.28 1.23
N LEU A 55 4.58 8.13 1.34
CA LEU A 55 5.23 6.82 1.38
C LEU A 55 6.15 6.60 0.18
N LYS A 56 5.71 6.95 -1.04
CA LYS A 56 6.53 6.82 -2.26
C LYS A 56 7.81 7.67 -2.24
N LYS A 57 7.82 8.77 -1.47
CA LYS A 57 8.99 9.64 -1.31
C LYS A 57 9.95 9.13 -0.22
N THR A 58 9.52 8.19 0.62
CA THR A 58 10.37 7.69 1.71
C THR A 58 11.44 6.72 1.19
N PRO A 59 12.64 6.72 1.79
CA PRO A 59 13.67 5.71 1.50
C PRO A 59 13.19 4.28 1.82
N ILE A 60 12.19 4.14 2.69
CA ILE A 60 11.52 2.88 3.02
C ILE A 60 10.91 2.22 1.77
N TYR A 61 10.30 3.01 0.88
CA TYR A 61 9.74 2.51 -0.37
C TYR A 61 10.85 1.98 -1.29
N TYR A 62 11.94 2.73 -1.46
CA TYR A 62 13.09 2.31 -2.26
C TYR A 62 13.78 1.07 -1.67
N ALA A 63 14.00 1.04 -0.35
CA ALA A 63 14.56 -0.10 0.36
C ALA A 63 13.69 -1.35 0.18
N SER A 64 12.36 -1.22 0.18
CA SER A 64 11.46 -2.35 -0.02
C SER A 64 11.57 -3.00 -1.41
N ILE A 65 11.90 -2.21 -2.44
CA ILE A 65 12.13 -2.69 -3.81
C ILE A 65 13.50 -3.37 -3.91
N VAL A 66 14.54 -2.78 -3.30
CA VAL A 66 15.91 -3.31 -3.32
C VAL A 66 16.03 -4.61 -2.52
N LEU A 67 15.45 -4.65 -1.32
CA LEU A 67 15.52 -5.82 -0.42
C LEU A 67 14.64 -6.98 -0.90
N HIS A 68 13.64 -6.73 -1.75
CA HIS A 68 12.72 -7.76 -2.21
C HIS A 68 12.52 -7.73 -3.74
N PRO A 69 13.54 -8.15 -4.53
CA PRO A 69 13.49 -8.15 -5.99
C PRO A 69 12.35 -8.98 -6.58
N TYR A 70 11.90 -10.02 -5.87
CA TYR A 70 10.72 -10.82 -6.26
C TYR A 70 9.46 -9.96 -6.46
N TYR A 71 9.30 -8.91 -5.64
CA TYR A 71 8.17 -7.99 -5.73
C TYR A 71 8.43 -6.82 -6.69
N LYS A 72 9.61 -6.73 -7.31
CA LYS A 72 9.95 -5.70 -8.31
C LYS A 72 8.89 -5.59 -9.38
N TYR A 73 8.42 -6.73 -9.91
CA TYR A 73 7.39 -6.76 -10.94
C TYR A 73 6.06 -6.17 -10.46
N TYR A 74 5.65 -6.46 -9.22
CA TYR A 74 4.45 -5.89 -8.62
C TYR A 74 4.54 -4.36 -8.47
N PHE A 75 5.68 -3.86 -8.00
CA PHE A 75 5.92 -2.42 -7.88
C PHE A 75 6.01 -1.72 -9.24
N VAL A 76 6.73 -2.29 -10.21
CA VAL A 76 6.83 -1.74 -11.58
C VAL A 76 5.46 -1.68 -12.26
N ASN A 77 4.64 -2.72 -12.12
CA ASN A 77 3.28 -2.74 -12.67
C ASN A 77 2.32 -1.78 -11.95
N ALA A 78 2.47 -1.64 -10.63
CA ALA A 78 1.71 -0.66 -9.88
C ALA A 78 2.12 0.78 -10.26
N TRP A 79 3.40 1.00 -10.55
CA TRP A 79 3.92 2.29 -11.00
C TRP A 79 3.45 2.65 -12.41
N THR A 80 3.48 1.70 -13.35
CA THR A 80 3.05 1.93 -14.74
C THR A 80 1.53 2.07 -14.91
N ARG A 81 0.71 1.43 -14.06
CA ARG A 81 -0.76 1.64 -14.06
C ARG A 81 -1.18 3.04 -13.61
N GLU A 82 -0.42 3.67 -12.72
CA GLU A 82 -0.77 4.98 -12.15
C GLU A 82 -0.49 6.16 -13.10
N TYR A 83 0.39 6.02 -14.10
CA TYR A 83 0.71 7.06 -15.08
C TYR A 83 -0.09 6.96 -16.39
N LYS A 84 -0.92 5.92 -16.55
CA LYS A 84 -1.78 5.71 -17.73
C LYS A 84 -3.20 6.28 -17.56
N VAL A 85 -3.48 6.95 -16.43
CA VAL A 85 -4.75 7.63 -16.14
C VAL A 85 -4.54 9.13 -16.22
#